data_AF-A0A0Q4XMU2-F1
#
_entry.id   AF-A0A0Q4XMU2-F1
#
_cell.length_a   1.000
_cell.length_b   1.000
_cell.length_c   1.000
_cell.angle_alpha   90.00
_cell.angle_beta   90.00
_cell.angle_gamma   90.00
#
_symmetry.space_group_name_H-M   'P 1'
#
loop_
_entity.id
_entity.type
_entity.pdbx_description
1 polymer ?
#
loop_
_entity_poly.entity_id
_entity_poly.type
_entity_poly.pdbx_seq_one_letter_code
_entity_poly.pdbx_strand_id
1 'polypeptide(L)' 'MAANKDVTSYTLKQALAARVGDHVEIAVEAEDGTKFKIVATSEQLEALTGDLETILDADDAEAEA' A
#
# COMPACT_ATOMS: atom_id res chain seq x y z
N MET A 1 -1.91 -26.95 -6.27
CA MET A 1 -1.43 -25.75 -7.00
C MET A 1 -2.34 -24.61 -6.58
N ALA A 2 -1.82 -23.66 -5.79
CA ALA A 2 -2.61 -22.54 -5.28
C ALA A 2 -2.91 -21.57 -6.42
N ALA A 3 -4.16 -21.11 -6.52
CA ALA A 3 -4.56 -20.08 -7.47
C ALA A 3 -3.78 -18.80 -7.14
N ASN A 4 -2.91 -18.37 -8.07
CA ASN A 4 -2.36 -17.03 -8.05
C ASN A 4 -3.55 -16.09 -8.23
N LYS A 5 -4.05 -15.57 -7.12
CA LYS A 5 -5.19 -14.66 -7.09
C LYS A 5 -4.74 -13.41 -7.83
N ASP A 6 -5.31 -13.14 -9.00
CA ASP A 6 -4.96 -11.99 -9.82
C ASP A 6 -4.92 -10.71 -8.95
N VAL A 7 -3.71 -10.21 -8.68
CA VAL A 7 -3.53 -8.99 -7.90
C VAL A 7 -3.58 -7.82 -8.88
N THR A 8 -4.64 -7.01 -8.77
CA THR A 8 -4.73 -5.79 -9.56
C THR A 8 -3.80 -4.74 -8.96
N SER A 9 -2.74 -4.42 -9.70
CA SER A 9 -1.79 -3.37 -9.34
C SER A 9 -2.18 -2.05 -10.00
N TYR A 10 -2.07 -0.94 -9.28
CA TYR A 10 -2.35 0.41 -9.78
C TYR A 10 -1.16 1.32 -9.54
N THR A 11 -0.81 2.12 -10.55
CA THR A 11 0.15 3.22 -10.35
C THR A 11 -0.53 4.37 -9.62
N LEU A 12 0.07 4.75 -8.50
CA LEU A 12 -0.41 5.80 -7.61
C LEU A 12 -0.05 7.16 -8.20
N LYS A 13 -1.05 8.03 -8.38
CA LYS A 13 -0.84 9.41 -8.83
C LYS A 13 -0.65 10.36 -7.66
N GLN A 14 -1.46 10.21 -6.62
CA GLN A 14 -1.36 11.00 -5.39
C GLN A 14 -1.99 10.27 -4.20
N ALA A 15 -1.46 10.52 -3.01
CA ALA A 15 -2.02 10.04 -1.74
C ALA A 15 -2.01 11.16 -0.71
N LEU A 16 -3.07 11.24 0.10
CA LEU A 16 -3.21 12.19 1.20
C LEU A 16 -3.67 11.45 2.45
N ALA A 17 -2.88 11.54 3.52
CA ALA A 17 -3.21 10.97 4.82
C ALA A 17 -3.72 12.05 5.78
N ALA A 18 -4.80 11.75 6.50
CA ALA A 18 -5.35 12.60 7.55
C ALA A 18 -5.67 11.75 8.79
N ARG A 19 -5.29 12.23 9.97
CA ARG A 19 -5.66 11.58 11.22
C ARG A 19 -7.06 12.03 11.64
N VAL A 20 -7.95 11.08 11.88
CA VAL A 20 -9.35 11.30 12.25
C VAL A 20 -9.62 10.54 13.54
N GLY A 21 -9.55 11.24 14.68
CA GLY A 21 -9.77 10.63 15.98
C GLY A 21 -8.76 9.53 16.29
N ASP A 22 -9.26 8.29 16.37
CA ASP A 22 -8.51 7.05 16.67
C ASP A 22 -7.89 6.35 15.45
N HIS A 23 -8.21 6.77 14.23
CA HIS A 23 -7.69 6.15 13.01
C HIS A 23 -7.08 7.19 12.05
N VAL A 24 -6.42 6.68 11.02
CA VAL A 24 -5.86 7.44 9.91
C VAL A 24 -6.61 7.06 8.64
N GLU A 25 -7.04 8.07 7.91
CA GLU A 25 -7.65 7.93 6.60
C GLU A 25 -6.63 8.32 5.53
N ILE A 26 -6.41 7.44 4.56
CA ILE A 26 -5.56 7.70 3.39
C ILE A 26 -6.45 7.71 2.16
N ALA A 27 -6.57 8.89 1.54
CA ALA A 27 -7.20 9.03 0.24
C ALA A 27 -6.15 8.84 -0.85
N VAL A 28 -6.42 7.94 -1.78
CA VAL A 28 -5.51 7.55 -2.85
C VAL A 28 -6.20 7.75 -4.19
N GLU A 29 -5.53 8.39 -5.15
CA GLU A 29 -5.95 8.46 -6.54
C GLU A 29 -4.91 7.74 -7.42
N ALA A 30 -5.36 6.77 -8.19
CA ALA A 30 -4.56 6.10 -9.20
C ALA A 30 -4.52 6.93 -10.50
N GLU A 31 -3.55 6.66 -11.37
CA GLU A 31 -3.39 7.39 -12.64
C GLU A 31 -4.59 7.27 -13.58
N ASP A 32 -5.31 6.15 -13.52
CA ASP A 32 -6.55 5.92 -14.27
C ASP A 32 -7.75 6.74 -13.74
N GLY A 33 -7.55 7.49 -12.65
CA GLY A 33 -8.57 8.29 -11.98
C GLY A 33 -9.38 7.51 -10.94
N THR A 34 -9.09 6.23 -10.71
CA THR A 34 -9.73 5.44 -9.66
C THR A 34 -9.32 5.98 -8.29
N LYS A 35 -10.31 6.15 -7.39
CA LYS A 35 -10.08 6.70 -6.04
C LYS A 35 -10.38 5.65 -4.99
N PHE A 36 -9.46 5.50 -4.04
CA PHE A 36 -9.57 4.58 -2.92
C PHE A 36 -9.46 5.33 -1.60
N LYS A 37 -10.21 4.88 -0.61
CA LYS A 37 -10.07 5.35 0.78
C LYS A 37 -9.62 4.18 1.63
N ILE A 38 -8.44 4.30 2.21
CA ILE A 38 -7.90 3.32 3.16
C ILE A 38 -8.13 3.90 4.54
N VAL A 39 -8.79 3.13 5.41
CA VAL A 39 -8.97 3.47 6.82
C VAL A 39 -8.16 2.47 7.60
N ALA A 40 -7.20 2.96 8.37
CA ALA A 40 -6.30 2.11 9.16
C ALA A 40 -6.10 2.72 10.55
N THR A 41 -6.02 1.88 11.57
CA THR A 41 -5.53 2.33 12.87
C THR A 41 -4.02 2.60 12.80
N SER A 42 -3.48 3.33 13.78
CA SER A 42 -2.03 3.62 13.83
C SER A 42 -1.20 2.33 13.85
N GLU A 43 -1.63 1.33 14.63
CA GLU A 43 -0.98 0.01 14.71
C GLU A 43 -1.00 -0.74 13.38
N GLN A 44 -2.08 -0.61 12.59
CA GLN A 44 -2.16 -1.22 11.26
C GLN A 44 -1.24 -0.54 10.26
N LEU A 45 -1.06 0.78 10.37
CA LEU A 45 -0.08 1.51 9.55
C LEU A 45 1.35 1.14 9.90
N GLU A 46 1.68 1.02 11.19
CA GLU A 46 3.00 0.61 11.64
C GLU A 46 3.36 -0.81 11.16
N ALA A 47 2.40 -1.73 11.19
CA ALA A 47 2.58 -3.08 10.65
C ALA A 47 2.85 -3.05 9.12
N LEU A 48 2.11 -2.22 8.36
CA LEU A 48 2.31 -2.09 6.92
C LEU A 48 3.69 -1.55 6.56
N THR A 49 4.28 -0.65 7.35
CA THR A 49 5.65 -0.17 7.13
C THR A 49 6.69 -1.30 7.24
N GLY A 50 6.56 -2.19 8.22
CA GLY A 50 7.50 -3.31 8.39
C GLY A 50 7.42 -4.35 7.26
N ASP A 51 6.23 -4.61 6.73
CA ASP A 51 6.04 -5.48 5.57
C ASP A 51 6.53 -4.82 4.26
N LEU A 52 6.35 -3.50 4.10
CA LEU A 52 6.86 -2.75 2.94
C LEU A 52 8.38 -2.76 2.86
N GLU A 53 9.08 -2.59 3.99
CA GLU A 53 10.55 -2.69 4.04
C GLU A 53 11.01 -4.08 3.59
N THR A 54 10.33 -5.14 4.04
CA THR A 54 10.66 -6.52 3.67
C THR A 54 10.39 -6.82 2.18
N ILE A 55 9.35 -6.23 1.60
CA ILE A 55 9.02 -6.39 0.17
C ILE A 55 9.99 -5.59 -0.71
N LEU A 56 10.38 -4.38 -0.31
CA LEU A 56 11.36 -3.57 -1.03
C LEU A 56 12.76 -4.20 -1.01
N ASP A 57 13.16 -4.78 0.11
CA ASP A 57 14.43 -5.52 0.22
C ASP A 57 14.44 -6.78 -0.69
N ALA A 58 13.27 -7.40 -0.89
CA ALA A 58 13.13 -8.56 -1.77
C ALA A 58 13.17 -8.20 -3.26
N ASP A 59 12.61 -7.05 -3.66
CA ASP A 59 12.59 -6.59 -5.05
C ASP A 59 13.99 -6.11 -5.51
N ASP A 60 14.76 -5.48 -4.62
CA ASP A 60 16.15 -5.05 -4.89
C ASP A 60 17.10 -6.25 -5.10
N ALA A 61 16.87 -7.35 -4.39
CA ALA A 61 17.66 -8.58 -4.53
C ALA A 61 17.43 -9.33 -5.86
N GLU A 62 16.28 -9.14 -6.52
CA GLU A 62 15.98 -9.74 -7.84
C GLU A 62 16.50 -8.89 -9.02
N ALA A 63 16.84 -7.62 -8.79
CA ALA A 63 17.36 -6.71 -9.83
C ALA A 63 18.89 -6.84 -10.08
N GLU A 64 19.64 -7.51 -9.21
CA GLU A 64 21.11 -7.69 -9.32
C GLU A 64 21.57 -9.09 -9.78
N ALA A 65 20.69 -9.95 -10.31
CA ALA A 65 21.00 -11.33 -10.73
C ALA A 65 21.20 -11.54 -12.24
#